data_AF-A0ABD0ZAW9-F1
#
_entry.id   AF-A0ABD0ZAW9-F1
#
_cell.length_a   1.000
_cell.length_b   1.000
_cell.length_c   1.000
_cell.angle_alpha   90.00
_cell.angle_beta   90.00
_cell.angle_gamma   90.00
#
_symmetry.space_group_name_H-M   'P 1'
#
loop_
_entity.id
_entity.type
_entity.pdbx_description
1 polymer ?
#
loop_
_entity_poly.entity_id
_entity_poly.type
_entity_poly.pdbx_seq_one_letter_code
_entity_poly.pdbx_strand_id
1 'polypeptide(L)'
;MYHKIKSNELPYPEAIFEVKYFLANPKPFFDLIKDLLPGNYLPTKAHYFIKLLQEKGILLRHYTQNIDNLERVTGISEDKLVEAHGIVKPDIVFYGEPLPEAFFQAAAQDFKKCDLLIIMGSSLQVEPFASLLQKVRPSCPRLLINKNTVGKAAGLTYDTPTNVRDVAWIENCDTACEILVEKLGWTDDWLSLVD
;
A
#
# COMPACT_ATOMS: atom_id res chain seq x y z
N MET A 1 11.80 -0.19 -5.70
CA MET A 1 11.97 -1.57 -6.22
C MET A 1 12.41 -1.57 -7.69
N TYR A 2 11.58 -1.12 -8.63
CA TYR A 2 11.85 -1.21 -10.09
C TYR A 2 13.11 -0.49 -10.60
N HIS A 3 13.52 0.63 -10.00
CA HIS A 3 14.71 1.38 -10.43
C HIS A 3 16.05 0.64 -10.22
N LYS A 4 16.06 -0.44 -9.41
CA LYS A 4 17.25 -1.28 -9.18
C LYS A 4 17.38 -2.42 -10.18
N ILE A 5 16.37 -2.63 -11.03
CA ILE A 5 16.40 -3.65 -12.08
C ILE A 5 17.39 -3.19 -13.16
N LYS A 6 18.68 -3.44 -12.92
CA LYS A 6 19.72 -3.37 -13.94
C LYS A 6 19.79 -4.73 -14.60
N SER A 7 19.06 -4.91 -15.69
CA SER A 7 19.36 -5.99 -16.61
C SER A 7 18.83 -5.67 -18.00
N ASN A 8 19.75 -5.64 -18.97
CA ASN A 8 19.44 -5.61 -20.40
C ASN A 8 18.76 -6.91 -20.88
N GLU A 9 18.36 -7.82 -19.98
CA GLU A 9 17.80 -9.15 -20.29
C GLU A 9 16.30 -9.28 -19.95
N LEU A 10 15.67 -8.24 -19.39
CA LEU A 10 14.23 -8.26 -19.13
C LEU A 10 13.46 -7.62 -20.29
N PRO A 11 12.35 -8.24 -20.74
CA PRO A 11 11.52 -7.66 -21.80
C PRO A 11 10.88 -6.35 -21.35
N TYR A 12 10.53 -6.24 -20.06
CA TYR A 12 10.08 -5.03 -19.36
C TYR A 12 10.25 -5.22 -17.84
N PRO A 13 10.30 -4.13 -17.03
CA PRO A 13 10.61 -4.20 -15.60
C PRO A 13 9.69 -5.11 -14.77
N GLU A 14 8.40 -5.17 -15.12
CA GLU A 14 7.38 -5.93 -14.40
C GLU A 14 7.43 -7.44 -14.69
N ALA A 15 8.13 -7.85 -15.76
CA ALA A 15 8.18 -9.25 -16.21
C ALA A 15 8.70 -10.19 -15.11
N ILE A 16 9.60 -9.73 -14.24
CA ILE A 16 10.14 -10.53 -13.13
C ILE A 16 9.07 -11.01 -12.13
N PHE A 17 7.93 -10.34 -12.10
CA PHE A 17 6.82 -10.64 -11.20
C PHE A 17 5.69 -11.40 -11.92
N GLU A 18 5.86 -11.80 -13.19
CA GLU A 18 4.88 -12.63 -13.89
C GLU A 18 5.16 -14.12 -13.68
N VAL A 19 4.11 -14.91 -13.41
CA VAL A 19 4.22 -16.37 -13.24
C VAL A 19 4.93 -17.01 -14.44
N LYS A 20 4.54 -16.64 -15.66
CA LYS A 20 5.08 -17.24 -16.89
C LYS A 20 6.58 -16.98 -17.04
N TYR A 21 7.02 -15.76 -16.74
CA TYR A 21 8.44 -15.42 -16.75
C TYR A 21 9.18 -16.14 -15.63
N PHE A 22 8.63 -16.15 -14.41
CA PHE A 22 9.23 -16.83 -13.26
C PHE A 22 9.44 -18.33 -13.50
N LEU A 23 8.44 -19.02 -14.06
CA LEU A 23 8.54 -20.44 -14.40
C LEU A 23 9.59 -20.71 -15.49
N ALA A 24 9.81 -19.77 -16.41
CA ALA A 24 10.80 -19.89 -17.47
C ALA A 24 12.23 -19.53 -16.99
N ASN A 25 12.37 -18.50 -16.16
CA ASN A 25 13.64 -18.01 -15.64
C ASN A 25 13.46 -17.38 -14.23
N PRO A 26 13.57 -18.17 -13.15
CA PRO A 26 13.34 -17.67 -11.79
C PRO A 26 14.54 -16.90 -11.21
N LYS A 27 15.72 -16.98 -11.84
CA LYS A 27 16.95 -16.40 -11.29
C LYS A 27 16.89 -14.88 -11.07
N PRO A 28 16.41 -14.05 -12.02
CA PRO A 28 16.28 -12.61 -11.82
C PRO A 28 15.39 -12.24 -10.64
N PHE A 29 14.32 -13.03 -10.41
CA PHE A 29 13.44 -12.86 -9.26
C PHE A 29 14.18 -13.13 -7.95
N PHE A 30 14.85 -14.27 -7.82
CA PHE A 30 15.61 -14.59 -6.59
C PHE A 30 16.77 -13.63 -6.32
N ASP A 31 17.45 -13.15 -7.36
CA ASP A 31 18.52 -12.16 -7.21
C ASP A 31 17.97 -10.79 -6.76
N LEU A 32 16.78 -10.37 -7.22
CA LEU A 32 16.11 -9.18 -6.70
C LEU A 32 15.66 -9.37 -5.24
N ILE A 33 15.09 -10.53 -4.92
CA ILE A 33 14.55 -10.82 -3.59
C ILE A 33 15.66 -10.88 -2.53
N LYS A 34 16.87 -11.34 -2.86
CA LYS A 34 18.02 -11.31 -1.94
C LYS A 34 18.27 -9.92 -1.34
N ASP A 35 18.13 -8.87 -2.16
CA ASP A 35 18.29 -7.49 -1.70
C ASP A 35 17.11 -7.01 -0.86
N LEU A 36 15.93 -7.62 -1.01
CA LEU A 36 14.69 -7.33 -0.28
C LEU A 36 14.48 -8.20 0.95
N LEU A 37 15.44 -9.09 1.28
CA LEU A 37 15.35 -9.92 2.46
C LEU A 37 15.27 -9.07 3.75
N PRO A 38 14.59 -9.57 4.79
CA PRO A 38 14.42 -8.86 6.05
C PRO A 38 15.76 -8.41 6.64
N GLY A 39 15.89 -7.13 6.99
CA GLY A 39 17.09 -6.53 7.58
C GLY A 39 17.84 -5.51 6.69
N ASN A 40 17.49 -5.42 5.40
CA ASN A 40 18.14 -4.46 4.47
C ASN A 40 17.46 -3.09 4.37
N TYR A 41 16.22 -2.96 4.85
CA TYR A 41 15.46 -1.71 4.82
C TYR A 41 14.78 -1.47 6.15
N LEU A 42 14.77 -0.20 6.56
CA LEU A 42 14.02 0.27 7.74
C LEU A 42 12.66 0.79 7.29
N PRO A 43 11.60 0.63 8.10
CA PRO A 43 10.32 1.27 7.83
C PRO A 43 10.46 2.78 7.66
N THR A 44 9.67 3.34 6.77
CA THR A 44 9.64 4.79 6.54
C THR A 44 8.72 5.49 7.54
N LYS A 45 8.76 6.83 7.55
CA LYS A 45 7.85 7.65 8.36
C LYS A 45 6.37 7.36 8.07
N ALA A 46 6.01 7.11 6.81
CA ALA A 46 4.65 6.69 6.44
C ALA A 46 4.23 5.37 7.12
N HIS A 47 5.14 4.42 7.31
CA HIS A 47 4.84 3.18 8.04
C HIS A 47 4.54 3.47 9.51
N TYR A 48 5.39 4.30 10.15
CA TYR A 48 5.17 4.72 11.53
C TYR A 48 3.90 5.56 11.71
N PHE A 49 3.47 6.31 10.70
CA PHE A 49 2.17 6.98 10.72
C PHE A 49 1.02 5.97 10.78
N ILE A 50 1.07 4.89 9.99
CA ILE A 50 0.06 3.82 10.09
C ILE A 50 0.08 3.15 11.46
N LYS A 51 1.27 2.88 12.01
CA LYS A 51 1.43 2.39 13.38
C LYS A 51 0.82 3.35 14.40
N LEU A 52 1.03 4.65 14.26
CA LEU A 52 0.42 5.66 15.12
C LEU A 52 -1.11 5.64 15.04
N LEU A 53 -1.71 5.48 13.85
CA LEU A 53 -3.16 5.31 13.70
C LEU A 53 -3.66 4.07 14.48
N GLN A 54 -2.87 3.00 14.53
CA GLN A 54 -3.18 1.82 15.35
C GLN A 54 -3.11 2.13 16.84
N GLU A 55 -2.05 2.78 17.32
CA GLU A 55 -1.89 3.15 18.74
C GLU A 55 -2.99 4.13 19.20
N LYS A 56 -3.47 5.00 18.31
CA LYS A 56 -4.61 5.87 18.55
C LYS A 56 -5.98 5.15 18.49
N GLY A 57 -6.01 3.87 18.13
CA GLY A 57 -7.24 3.07 18.07
C GLY A 57 -8.17 3.41 16.90
N ILE A 58 -7.69 4.15 15.90
CA ILE A 58 -8.49 4.62 14.75
C ILE A 58 -8.17 3.88 13.45
N LEU A 59 -7.13 3.04 13.43
CA LEU A 59 -6.87 2.16 12.30
C LEU A 59 -7.88 1.01 12.27
N LEU A 60 -8.80 1.03 11.29
CA LEU A 60 -9.69 -0.09 11.02
C LEU A 60 -8.90 -1.27 10.41
N ARG A 61 -8.23 -1.01 9.29
CA ARG A 61 -7.41 -1.97 8.55
C ARG A 61 -6.41 -1.23 7.64
N HIS A 62 -5.25 -1.83 7.43
CA HIS A 62 -4.24 -1.43 6.46
C HIS A 62 -4.15 -2.51 5.37
N TYR A 63 -4.50 -2.14 4.14
CA TYR A 63 -4.35 -2.98 2.95
C TYR A 63 -3.08 -2.57 2.23
N THR A 64 -2.13 -3.50 2.07
CA THR A 64 -0.86 -3.24 1.39
C THR A 64 -0.69 -4.10 0.14
N GLN A 65 -0.07 -3.54 -0.89
CA GLN A 65 0.39 -4.27 -2.08
C GLN A 65 1.87 -4.65 -1.95
N ASN A 66 2.58 -4.08 -0.97
CA ASN A 66 4.01 -4.32 -0.77
C ASN A 66 4.24 -5.73 -0.24
N ILE A 67 5.43 -6.25 -0.54
CA ILE A 67 5.89 -7.58 -0.10
C ILE A 67 7.20 -7.47 0.72
N ASP A 68 7.61 -6.26 1.06
CA ASP A 68 8.88 -5.95 1.73
C ASP A 68 8.85 -6.18 3.25
N ASN A 69 7.70 -6.56 3.80
CA ASN A 69 7.48 -6.92 5.20
C ASN A 69 7.67 -5.74 6.19
N LEU A 70 7.76 -4.50 5.71
CA LEU A 70 8.03 -3.33 6.56
C LEU A 70 6.86 -3.02 7.50
N GLU A 71 5.62 -3.28 7.09
CA GLU A 71 4.44 -3.12 7.93
C GLU A 71 4.52 -3.96 9.21
N ARG A 72 4.99 -5.21 9.08
CA ARG A 72 5.18 -6.14 10.21
C ARG A 72 6.36 -5.72 11.07
N VAL A 73 7.46 -5.27 10.46
CA VAL A 73 8.63 -4.74 11.20
C VAL A 73 8.24 -3.51 12.04
N THR A 74 7.31 -2.69 11.55
CA THR A 74 6.78 -1.52 12.28
C THR A 74 5.84 -1.91 13.43
N GLY A 75 5.46 -3.19 13.55
CA GLY A 75 4.57 -3.66 14.61
C GLY A 75 3.10 -3.35 14.37
N ILE A 76 2.67 -3.24 13.10
CA ILE A 76 1.25 -3.27 12.75
C ILE A 76 0.76 -4.70 13.04
N SER A 77 -0.34 -4.82 13.80
CA SER A 77 -0.83 -6.12 14.24
C SER A 77 -1.47 -6.90 13.09
N GLU A 78 -1.46 -8.23 13.18
CA GLU A 78 -1.99 -9.09 12.10
C GLU A 78 -3.49 -8.87 11.87
N ASP A 79 -4.24 -8.59 12.93
CA ASP A 79 -5.66 -8.23 12.84
C ASP A 79 -5.89 -6.83 12.25
N LYS A 80 -4.85 -6.09 11.90
CA LYS A 80 -4.92 -4.79 11.22
C LYS A 80 -4.32 -4.82 9.83
N LEU A 81 -3.61 -5.87 9.45
CA LEU A 81 -2.88 -5.96 8.19
C LEU A 81 -3.56 -6.93 7.21
N VAL A 82 -3.74 -6.49 5.96
CA VAL A 82 -4.13 -7.35 4.84
C VAL A 82 -3.13 -7.15 3.70
N GLU A 83 -2.37 -8.19 3.40
CA GLU A 83 -1.36 -8.20 2.34
C GLU A 83 -2.01 -8.74 1.05
N ALA A 84 -2.03 -7.94 -0.02
CA ALA A 84 -2.66 -8.33 -1.27
C ALA A 84 -1.87 -9.44 -1.98
N HIS A 85 -0.54 -9.34 -1.98
CA HIS A 85 0.35 -10.24 -2.74
C HIS A 85 1.10 -11.28 -1.88
N GLY A 86 0.73 -11.44 -0.61
CA GLY A 86 1.44 -12.30 0.33
C GLY A 86 2.82 -11.75 0.75
N ILE A 87 3.57 -12.54 1.53
CA ILE A 87 4.93 -12.19 2.00
C ILE A 87 5.95 -12.93 1.13
N VAL A 88 7.17 -12.40 1.04
CA VAL A 88 8.35 -13.14 0.57
C VAL A 88 8.68 -14.33 1.49
N LYS A 89 7.95 -15.41 1.28
CA LYS A 89 8.12 -16.83 1.65
C LYS A 89 7.29 -17.61 0.59
N PRO A 90 7.19 -18.96 0.52
CA PRO A 90 6.76 -19.62 -0.74
C PRO A 90 5.36 -19.25 -1.27
N ASP A 91 4.60 -18.38 -0.59
CA ASP A 91 3.26 -17.91 -0.89
C ASP A 91 3.22 -16.49 -1.51
N ILE A 92 4.19 -16.13 -2.37
CA ILE A 92 4.14 -14.88 -3.14
C ILE A 92 3.10 -15.04 -4.24
N VAL A 93 2.11 -14.15 -4.28
CA VAL A 93 1.15 -14.06 -5.39
C VAL A 93 1.82 -13.30 -6.53
N PHE A 94 2.18 -14.02 -7.57
CA PHE A 94 2.73 -13.41 -8.79
C PHE A 94 1.63 -12.73 -9.61
N TYR A 95 2.00 -11.79 -10.49
CA TYR A 95 1.05 -11.23 -11.45
C TYR A 95 0.42 -12.35 -12.28
N GLY A 96 -0.91 -12.40 -12.26
CA GLY A 96 -1.72 -13.42 -12.92
C GLY A 96 -2.29 -14.48 -11.99
N GLU A 97 -1.86 -14.55 -10.73
CA GLU A 97 -2.51 -15.38 -9.70
C GLU A 97 -3.67 -14.64 -9.02
N PRO A 98 -4.74 -15.34 -8.62
CA PRO A 98 -5.85 -14.73 -7.90
C PRO A 98 -5.39 -14.27 -6.52
N LEU A 99 -5.87 -13.10 -6.06
CA LEU A 99 -5.67 -12.69 -4.68
C LEU A 99 -6.36 -13.68 -3.71
N PRO A 100 -5.86 -13.84 -2.48
CA PRO A 100 -6.44 -14.76 -1.50
C PRO A 100 -7.90 -14.42 -1.18
N GLU A 101 -8.75 -15.43 -0.97
CA GLU A 101 -10.16 -15.22 -0.60
C GLU A 101 -10.33 -14.35 0.66
N ALA A 102 -9.43 -14.50 1.62
CA ALA A 102 -9.39 -13.69 2.84
C ALA A 102 -9.31 -12.18 2.57
N PHE A 103 -8.62 -11.77 1.49
CA PHE A 103 -8.56 -10.37 1.07
C PHE A 103 -9.95 -9.83 0.73
N PHE A 104 -10.72 -10.57 -0.07
CA PHE A 104 -12.05 -10.14 -0.48
C PHE A 104 -13.05 -10.16 0.68
N GLN A 105 -12.96 -11.15 1.57
CA GLN A 105 -13.82 -11.27 2.74
C GLN A 105 -13.57 -10.14 3.74
N ALA A 106 -12.31 -9.81 4.01
CA ALA A 106 -11.95 -8.65 4.83
C ALA A 106 -12.46 -7.36 4.18
N ALA A 107 -12.20 -7.17 2.88
CA ALA A 107 -12.60 -5.96 2.18
C ALA A 107 -14.13 -5.75 2.18
N ALA A 108 -14.90 -6.82 2.02
CA ALA A 108 -16.36 -6.76 2.03
C ALA A 108 -16.94 -6.30 3.38
N GLN A 109 -16.23 -6.53 4.48
CA GLN A 109 -16.63 -6.14 5.83
C GLN A 109 -16.08 -4.77 6.22
N ASP A 110 -14.78 -4.55 6.01
CA ASP A 110 -14.09 -3.34 6.46
C ASP A 110 -14.56 -2.10 5.71
N PHE A 111 -14.69 -2.16 4.38
CA PHE A 111 -15.02 -0.97 3.58
C PHE A 111 -16.42 -0.41 3.86
N LYS A 112 -17.35 -1.25 4.34
CA LYS A 112 -18.67 -0.80 4.79
C LYS A 112 -18.61 0.01 6.08
N LYS A 113 -17.65 -0.30 6.96
CA LYS A 113 -17.42 0.35 8.27
C LYS A 113 -16.43 1.51 8.17
N CYS A 114 -15.75 1.67 7.04
CA CYS A 114 -14.79 2.72 6.82
C CYS A 114 -15.46 4.11 6.85
N ASP A 115 -14.90 5.01 7.65
CA ASP A 115 -15.32 6.41 7.77
C ASP A 115 -14.40 7.36 7.00
N LEU A 116 -13.13 7.00 6.79
CA LEU A 116 -12.15 7.73 5.99
C LEU A 116 -11.21 6.74 5.30
N LEU A 117 -11.05 6.86 3.99
CA LEU A 117 -10.07 6.08 3.23
C LEU A 117 -8.84 6.93 2.91
N ILE A 118 -7.68 6.53 3.42
CA ILE A 118 -6.40 7.14 3.06
C ILE A 118 -5.67 6.22 2.08
N ILE A 119 -5.31 6.76 0.92
CA ILE A 119 -4.59 6.05 -0.15
C ILE A 119 -3.21 6.67 -0.25
N MET A 120 -2.16 5.90 -0.01
CA MET A 120 -0.79 6.41 -0.01
C MET A 120 0.08 5.61 -0.96
N GLY A 121 0.88 6.32 -1.77
CA GLY A 121 2.00 5.71 -2.50
C GLY A 121 1.64 4.59 -3.50
N SER A 122 0.42 4.58 -4.03
CA SER A 122 -0.04 3.58 -5.00
C SER A 122 -0.34 4.23 -6.36
N SER A 123 -0.04 3.54 -7.47
CA SER A 123 -0.45 3.97 -8.81
C SER A 123 -1.92 3.66 -9.12
N LEU A 124 -2.55 2.78 -8.33
CA LEU A 124 -3.93 2.29 -8.53
C LEU A 124 -4.16 1.70 -9.93
N GLN A 125 -3.16 1.00 -10.46
CA GLN A 125 -3.23 0.34 -11.78
C GLN A 125 -3.43 -1.18 -11.69
N VAL A 126 -3.22 -1.76 -10.52
CA VAL A 126 -3.28 -3.21 -10.32
C VAL A 126 -4.67 -3.60 -9.81
N GLU A 127 -5.38 -4.39 -10.61
CA GLU A 127 -6.63 -5.02 -10.18
C GLU A 127 -6.36 -6.38 -9.52
N PRO A 128 -7.22 -6.83 -8.59
CA PRO A 128 -8.46 -6.19 -8.13
C PRO A 128 -8.27 -5.13 -7.03
N PHE A 129 -7.03 -4.77 -6.68
CA PHE A 129 -6.73 -3.85 -5.59
C PHE A 129 -7.28 -2.43 -5.83
N ALA A 130 -7.14 -1.90 -7.05
CA ALA A 130 -7.65 -0.58 -7.40
C ALA A 130 -9.18 -0.48 -7.21
N SER A 131 -9.93 -1.54 -7.51
CA SER A 131 -11.39 -1.57 -7.34
C SER A 131 -11.87 -1.42 -5.88
N LEU A 132 -10.98 -1.60 -4.87
CA LEU A 132 -11.32 -1.40 -3.47
C LEU A 132 -11.89 0.00 -3.18
N LEU A 133 -11.44 1.01 -3.93
CA LEU A 133 -11.88 2.42 -3.81
C LEU A 133 -13.40 2.61 -3.95
N GLN A 134 -14.06 1.69 -4.64
CA GLN A 134 -15.51 1.73 -4.91
C GLN A 134 -16.32 1.05 -3.81
N LYS A 135 -15.68 0.31 -2.89
CA LYS A 135 -16.38 -0.45 -1.85
C LYS A 135 -16.75 0.38 -0.63
N VAL A 136 -16.15 1.56 -0.44
CA VAL A 136 -16.55 2.48 0.65
C VAL A 136 -17.90 3.13 0.35
N ARG A 137 -18.62 3.55 1.39
CA ARG A 137 -19.91 4.24 1.26
C ARG A 137 -19.80 5.50 0.40
N PRO A 138 -20.86 5.92 -0.33
CA PRO A 138 -20.89 7.15 -1.13
C PRO A 138 -20.52 8.44 -0.38
N SER A 139 -20.74 8.50 0.94
CA SER A 139 -20.38 9.64 1.79
C SER A 139 -18.97 9.58 2.40
N CYS A 140 -18.28 8.44 2.30
CA CYS A 140 -16.96 8.25 2.90
C CYS A 140 -15.91 9.11 2.16
N PRO A 141 -15.25 10.07 2.85
CA PRO A 141 -14.16 10.84 2.27
C PRO A 141 -12.98 9.94 1.89
N ARG A 142 -12.31 10.30 0.79
CA ARG A 142 -11.10 9.60 0.32
C ARG A 142 -9.98 10.61 0.14
N LEU A 143 -8.88 10.40 0.84
CA LEU A 143 -7.67 11.21 0.73
C LEU A 143 -6.60 10.41 -0.03
N LEU A 144 -6.15 10.94 -1.16
CA LEU A 144 -4.97 10.45 -1.88
C LEU A 144 -3.75 11.27 -1.45
N ILE A 145 -2.70 10.61 -0.97
CA ILE A 145 -1.38 11.17 -0.73
C ILE A 145 -0.40 10.49 -1.69
N ASN A 146 0.01 11.19 -2.73
CA ASN A 146 0.87 10.60 -3.75
C ASN A 146 1.67 11.65 -4.51
N LYS A 147 2.71 11.24 -5.25
CA LYS A 147 3.51 12.15 -6.08
C LYS A 147 2.77 12.71 -7.28
N ASN A 148 1.69 12.06 -7.73
CA ASN A 148 0.86 12.48 -8.85
C ASN A 148 -0.60 12.04 -8.61
N THR A 149 -1.55 12.72 -9.26
CA THR A 149 -2.96 12.30 -9.25
C THR A 149 -3.14 10.96 -9.99
N VAL A 150 -3.83 10.01 -9.36
CA VAL A 150 -4.02 8.64 -9.87
C VAL A 150 -5.33 8.05 -9.36
N GLY A 151 -5.97 7.15 -10.12
CA GLY A 151 -7.21 6.49 -9.69
C GLY A 151 -8.50 7.08 -10.27
N LYS A 152 -8.44 8.01 -11.24
CA LYS A 152 -9.64 8.47 -11.97
C LYS A 152 -10.38 7.31 -12.64
N ALA A 153 -9.64 6.41 -13.30
CA ALA A 153 -10.19 5.19 -13.89
C ALA A 153 -10.79 4.23 -12.85
N ALA A 154 -10.32 4.29 -11.60
CA ALA A 154 -10.81 3.47 -10.50
C ALA A 154 -11.96 4.13 -9.71
N GLY A 155 -12.41 5.32 -10.13
CA GLY A 155 -13.59 6.01 -9.59
C GLY A 155 -13.30 7.16 -8.62
N LEU A 156 -12.07 7.69 -8.59
CA LEU A 156 -11.78 8.96 -7.91
C LEU A 156 -12.15 10.16 -8.79
N THR A 157 -12.77 11.17 -8.21
CA THR A 157 -13.36 12.30 -8.94
C THR A 157 -12.81 13.65 -8.50
N TYR A 158 -11.59 13.73 -7.98
CA TYR A 158 -10.97 15.04 -7.72
C TYR A 158 -10.98 15.91 -9.00
N ASP A 159 -11.12 17.23 -8.79
CA ASP A 159 -11.24 18.26 -9.83
C ASP A 159 -12.49 18.19 -10.72
N THR A 160 -13.49 17.37 -10.39
CA THR A 160 -14.78 17.40 -11.09
C THR A 160 -15.79 18.31 -10.38
N PRO A 161 -16.75 18.92 -11.10
CA PRO A 161 -17.83 19.71 -10.49
C PRO A 161 -18.72 18.90 -9.53
N THR A 162 -18.69 17.57 -9.65
CA THR A 162 -19.47 16.63 -8.83
C THR A 162 -18.72 16.12 -7.61
N ASN A 163 -17.46 16.55 -7.42
CA ASN A 163 -16.65 16.09 -6.30
C ASN A 163 -17.17 16.65 -4.97
N VAL A 164 -17.40 15.75 -4.01
CA VAL A 164 -17.86 16.10 -2.66
C VAL A 164 -17.03 15.45 -1.55
N ARG A 165 -16.03 14.63 -1.92
CA ARG A 165 -15.41 13.68 -0.97
C ARG A 165 -13.98 13.26 -1.27
N ASP A 166 -13.49 13.51 -2.48
CA ASP A 166 -12.15 13.07 -2.89
C ASP A 166 -11.18 14.22 -2.84
N VAL A 167 -10.12 14.06 -2.06
CA VAL A 167 -9.05 15.05 -1.91
C VAL A 167 -7.76 14.42 -2.40
N ALA A 168 -7.05 15.11 -3.29
CA ALA A 168 -5.70 14.73 -3.70
C ALA A 168 -4.69 15.70 -3.10
N TRP A 169 -3.80 15.18 -2.26
CA TRP A 169 -2.64 15.87 -1.74
C TRP A 169 -1.40 15.36 -2.47
N ILE A 170 -0.87 16.22 -3.34
CA ILE A 170 0.28 15.88 -4.18
C ILE A 170 1.56 16.21 -3.43
N GLU A 171 2.13 15.19 -2.78
CA GLU A 171 3.30 15.30 -1.91
C GLU A 171 3.97 13.92 -1.73
N ASN A 172 5.22 13.91 -1.27
CA ASN A 172 5.85 12.72 -0.73
C ASN A 172 5.08 12.21 0.51
N CYS A 173 4.84 10.89 0.58
CA CYS A 173 4.08 10.29 1.68
C CYS A 173 4.69 10.56 3.05
N ASP A 174 6.02 10.53 3.19
CA ASP A 174 6.67 10.78 4.47
C ASP A 174 6.45 12.24 4.90
N THR A 175 6.69 13.20 4.02
CA THR A 175 6.45 14.64 4.26
C THR A 175 4.98 14.92 4.62
N ALA A 176 4.04 14.34 3.88
CA ALA A 176 2.62 14.51 4.17
C ALA A 176 2.23 13.92 5.53
N CYS A 177 2.80 12.77 5.91
CA CYS A 177 2.58 12.18 7.23
C CYS A 177 3.14 13.06 8.34
N GLU A 178 4.33 13.64 8.18
CA GLU A 178 4.90 14.60 9.14
C GLU A 178 3.94 15.78 9.37
N ILE A 179 3.45 16.38 8.29
CA ILE A 179 2.54 17.52 8.36
C ILE A 179 1.20 17.13 8.99
N LEU A 180 0.67 15.94 8.68
CA LEU A 180 -0.56 15.44 9.30
C LEU A 180 -0.38 15.25 10.80
N VAL A 181 0.71 14.62 11.22
CA VAL A 181 1.03 14.38 12.63
C VAL A 181 1.14 15.71 13.38
N GLU A 182 1.82 16.70 12.81
CA GLU A 182 1.93 18.04 13.39
C GLU A 182 0.54 18.70 13.54
N LYS A 183 -0.27 18.67 12.47
CA LYS A 183 -1.62 19.27 12.48
C LYS A 183 -2.58 18.57 13.45
N LEU A 184 -2.38 17.29 13.68
CA LEU A 184 -3.17 16.49 14.62
C LEU A 184 -2.67 16.63 16.07
N GLY A 185 -1.52 17.29 16.28
CA GLY A 185 -0.90 17.43 17.60
C GLY A 185 -0.35 16.11 18.15
N TRP A 186 0.11 15.21 17.28
CA TRP A 186 0.59 13.86 17.66
C TRP A 186 2.11 13.72 17.56
N THR A 187 2.86 14.83 17.47
CA THR A 187 4.30 14.82 17.24
C THR A 187 5.07 13.99 18.27
N ASP A 188 4.79 14.18 19.57
CA ASP A 188 5.52 13.47 20.64
C ASP A 188 5.25 11.95 20.60
N ASP A 189 3.99 11.56 20.40
CA ASP A 189 3.62 10.15 20.27
C ASP A 189 4.30 9.52 19.06
N TRP A 190 4.39 10.26 17.95
CA TRP A 190 4.99 9.74 16.73
C TRP A 190 6.50 9.58 16.84
N LEU A 191 7.20 10.57 17.42
CA LEU A 191 8.64 10.49 17.67
C LEU A 191 8.99 9.28 18.54
N SER A 192 8.15 8.97 19.55
CA SER A 192 8.34 7.78 20.40
C SER A 192 8.27 6.44 19.67
N LEU A 193 7.71 6.40 18.44
CA LEU A 193 7.63 5.21 17.60
C LEU A 193 8.76 5.10 16.58
N VAL A 194 9.41 6.22 16.24
CA VAL A 194 10.43 6.30 15.17
C VAL A 194 11.84 6.10 15.73
N ASP A 195 12.05 6.34 17.02
CA ASP A 195 13.35 6.25 17.73
C ASP A 195 13.81 4.81 18.07
#